data_AF-A0AA86PE66-F1
#
_entry.id   AF-A0AA86PE66-F1
#
_cell.length_a   1.000
_cell.length_b   1.000
_cell.length_c   1.000
_cell.angle_alpha   90.00
_cell.angle_beta   90.00
_cell.angle_gamma   90.00
#
_symmetry.space_group_name_H-M   'P 1'
#
loop_
_entity.id
_entity.type
_entity.pdbx_description
1 polymer ?
#
loop_
_entity_poly.entity_id
_entity_poly.type
_entity_poly.pdbx_seq_one_letter_code
_entity_poly.pdbx_strand_id
1 'polypeptide(L)'
;MLQVGNMKEELLSQQSGQKSSKKQCCSKQMIQLAVSICNAIISFVLAIFCLTYEIKHSSFRIEMIIAFVAYFTSIFISLVIFIKRNSAFTKSMHYIVQTILVSLSLISIAIIIDISITLTKEPVEPEQPLKLEPSNYGPLAFIHENGTRIHWSTNELTGTKLVSGKTYTDKTESNFHSVFVNNDKFDYILGGYKKKYSYYLPPVINKFIVMADIQTVNTYISAMDEDYDFNVLCGDYSISGDMYEYGESFYKMHTKPVLMVQGNHDDPTRIFLDNITQRPMNYFQKVRNLGYFFIYVNNGNTTTSMNWLEQNAKLGASSEHVFIVVHNPVYSTGEYGSYTLLAQKMEAFIDGHPELKVRGIFTGHDHLFAAFKRKNVFYFVNGAGGARIDQMTNKTYALDRIWPKEELHGPLTVLNEYCYGYEYHLDSWMKFTRTEVTFAANKVIYTIRDLVTKQVLVTYDQVI
;
A
#
# COMPACT_ATOMS: atom_id res chain seq x y z
N MET A 1 89.99 43.93 32.54
CA MET A 1 88.64 44.51 32.35
C MET A 1 88.19 44.38 30.88
N LEU A 2 88.39 43.20 30.26
CA LEU A 2 88.16 42.95 28.83
C LEU A 2 87.53 41.57 28.58
N GLN A 3 86.68 41.11 29.51
CA GLN A 3 86.04 39.79 29.44
C GLN A 3 84.57 39.81 29.89
N VAL A 4 83.91 40.96 29.78
CA VAL A 4 82.46 41.13 30.06
C VAL A 4 81.68 41.58 28.81
N GLY A 5 82.37 41.92 27.71
CA GLY A 5 81.75 42.39 26.46
C GLY A 5 81.14 41.29 25.59
N ASN A 6 81.77 40.11 25.50
CA ASN A 6 81.34 39.07 24.54
C ASN A 6 80.15 38.20 25.01
N MET A 7 79.82 38.17 26.30
CA MET A 7 78.68 37.37 26.78
C MET A 7 77.31 38.03 26.52
N LYS A 8 77.27 39.34 26.24
CA LYS A 8 76.01 40.07 26.08
C LYS A 8 75.46 40.01 24.65
N GLU A 9 76.32 39.92 23.65
CA GLU A 9 75.89 39.76 22.24
C GLU A 9 75.44 38.34 21.91
N GLU A 10 76.03 37.31 22.53
CA GLU A 10 75.64 35.92 22.30
C GLU A 10 74.27 35.57 22.93
N LEU A 11 73.94 36.19 24.08
CA LEU A 11 72.62 36.05 24.71
C LEU A 11 71.50 36.78 23.94
N LEU A 12 71.81 37.91 23.28
CA LEU A 12 70.82 38.66 22.49
C LEU A 12 70.57 38.01 21.12
N SER A 13 71.55 37.33 20.52
CA SER A 13 71.35 36.59 19.27
C SER A 13 70.48 35.34 19.49
N GLN A 14 70.66 34.61 20.59
CA GLN A 14 69.84 33.42 20.91
C GLN A 14 68.39 33.77 21.27
N GLN A 15 68.12 34.93 21.90
CA GLN A 15 66.75 35.34 22.21
C GLN A 15 65.95 35.83 20.98
N SER A 16 66.61 36.32 19.92
CA SER A 16 65.92 36.76 18.70
C SER A 16 65.49 35.59 17.79
N GLY A 17 66.28 34.51 17.75
CA GLY A 17 65.93 33.27 17.01
C GLY A 17 64.74 32.50 17.62
N GLN A 18 64.59 32.54 18.95
CA GLN A 18 63.50 31.82 19.64
C GLN A 18 62.11 32.48 19.48
N LYS A 19 62.04 33.80 19.25
CA LYS A 19 60.76 34.50 19.00
C LYS A 19 60.23 34.27 17.58
N SER A 20 61.12 34.04 16.62
CA SER A 20 60.77 33.75 15.21
C SER A 20 60.12 32.36 15.06
N SER A 21 60.69 31.31 15.68
CA SER A 21 60.17 29.95 15.53
C SER A 21 58.82 29.72 16.23
N LYS A 22 58.55 30.43 17.34
CA LYS A 22 57.25 30.37 18.04
C LYS A 22 56.10 30.97 17.23
N LYS A 23 56.33 32.06 16.48
CA LYS A 23 55.29 32.64 15.61
C LYS A 23 54.97 31.74 14.41
N GLN A 24 55.96 31.07 13.83
CA GLN A 24 55.76 30.15 12.71
C GLN A 24 55.09 28.83 13.12
N CYS A 25 55.30 28.38 14.37
CA CYS A 25 54.59 27.22 14.92
C CYS A 25 53.10 27.51 15.16
N CYS A 26 52.78 28.71 15.64
CA CYS A 26 51.39 29.12 15.94
C CYS A 26 50.53 29.26 14.67
N SER A 27 51.08 29.80 13.56
CA SER A 27 50.31 29.95 12.32
C SER A 27 49.96 28.62 11.66
N LYS A 28 50.87 27.63 11.66
CA LYS A 28 50.60 26.29 11.13
C LYS A 28 49.56 25.53 11.97
N GLN A 29 49.54 25.73 13.28
CA GLN A 29 48.54 25.14 14.17
C GLN A 29 47.15 25.74 13.94
N MET A 30 47.05 27.05 13.77
CA MET A 30 45.78 27.72 13.46
C MET A 30 45.22 27.31 12.10
N ILE A 31 46.06 27.16 11.07
CA ILE A 31 45.63 26.68 9.75
C ILE A 31 45.13 25.24 9.83
N GLN A 32 45.81 24.35 10.55
CA GLN A 32 45.36 22.96 10.73
C GLN A 32 44.05 22.85 11.51
N LEU A 33 43.87 23.70 12.54
CA LEU A 33 42.61 23.77 13.28
C LEU A 33 41.48 24.27 12.38
N ALA A 34 41.71 25.30 11.58
CA ALA A 34 40.73 25.81 10.62
C ALA A 34 40.33 24.75 9.58
N VAL A 35 41.29 24.00 9.02
CA VAL A 35 41.01 22.90 8.08
C VAL A 35 40.19 21.79 8.73
N SER A 36 40.48 21.45 9.99
CA SER A 36 39.74 20.41 10.72
C SER A 36 38.30 20.84 11.01
N ILE A 37 38.10 22.10 11.39
CA ILE A 37 36.76 22.68 11.61
C ILE A 37 35.98 22.73 10.28
N CYS A 38 36.60 23.15 9.18
CA CYS A 38 35.96 23.17 7.86
C CYS A 38 35.53 21.76 7.42
N ASN A 39 36.38 20.74 7.60
CA ASN A 39 36.03 19.35 7.26
C ASN A 39 34.88 18.80 8.11
N ALA A 40 34.83 19.14 9.41
CA ALA A 40 33.73 18.76 10.28
C ALA A 40 32.40 19.42 9.85
N ILE A 41 32.42 20.71 9.47
CA ILE A 41 31.24 21.43 8.98
C ILE A 41 30.76 20.85 7.65
N ILE A 42 31.67 20.59 6.70
CA ILE A 42 31.30 20.00 5.40
C ILE A 42 30.66 18.63 5.58
N SER A 43 31.23 17.78 6.45
CA SER A 43 30.70 16.45 6.73
C SER A 43 29.32 16.51 7.39
N PHE A 44 29.10 17.49 8.29
CA PHE A 44 27.80 17.71 8.93
C PHE A 44 26.73 18.18 7.92
N VAL A 45 27.07 19.10 7.01
CA VAL A 45 26.15 19.57 5.97
C VAL A 45 25.78 18.43 5.00
N LEU A 46 26.75 17.60 4.60
CA LEU A 46 26.49 16.43 3.76
C LEU A 46 25.58 15.40 4.46
N ALA A 47 25.78 15.17 5.76
CA ALA A 47 24.92 14.28 6.53
C ALA A 47 23.47 14.79 6.61
N ILE A 48 23.25 16.10 6.83
CA ILE A 48 21.91 16.70 6.79
C ILE A 48 21.30 16.57 5.39
N PHE A 49 22.07 16.79 4.33
CA PHE A 49 21.59 16.68 2.96
C PHE A 49 21.13 15.25 2.63
N CYS A 50 21.93 14.24 2.98
CA CYS A 50 21.56 12.83 2.81
C CYS A 50 20.32 12.47 3.63
N LEU A 51 20.25 12.91 4.89
CA LEU A 51 19.08 12.69 5.76
C LEU A 51 17.80 13.31 5.17
N THR A 52 17.91 14.54 4.64
CA THR A 52 16.77 15.27 4.06
C THR A 52 16.32 14.66 2.73
N TYR A 53 17.26 14.21 1.90
CA TYR A 53 16.98 13.54 0.63
C TYR A 53 16.28 12.20 0.86
N GLU A 54 16.72 11.41 1.84
CA GLU A 54 16.12 10.11 2.17
C GLU A 54 14.75 10.21 2.84
N ILE A 55 14.53 11.16 3.77
CA ILE A 55 13.20 11.40 4.36
C ILE A 55 12.15 11.64 3.26
N LYS A 56 12.59 12.18 2.12
CA LYS A 56 11.73 12.48 0.98
C LYS A 56 11.47 11.28 0.05
N HIS A 57 12.28 10.21 0.09
CA HIS A 57 12.37 9.20 -0.99
C HIS A 57 12.33 7.71 -0.56
N SER A 58 11.71 7.39 0.58
CA SER A 58 11.14 6.06 0.95
C SER A 58 12.00 5.00 1.69
N SER A 59 11.33 4.31 2.62
CA SER A 59 11.60 3.02 3.29
C SER A 59 13.03 2.69 3.79
N PHE A 60 13.35 3.23 4.97
CA PHE A 60 14.29 2.81 6.01
C PHE A 60 15.06 1.48 5.79
N ARG A 61 16.38 1.53 5.50
CA ARG A 61 17.29 0.37 5.56
C ARG A 61 18.73 0.77 5.92
N ILE A 62 19.40 -0.12 6.67
CA ILE A 62 20.85 -0.39 6.93
C ILE A 62 21.91 0.70 6.60
N GLU A 63 21.77 1.42 5.50
CA GLU A 63 22.67 2.49 5.04
C GLU A 63 22.79 3.63 6.07
N MET A 64 21.71 3.93 6.80
CA MET A 64 21.71 4.92 7.87
C MET A 64 22.60 4.50 9.07
N ILE A 65 22.62 3.21 9.41
CA ILE A 65 23.48 2.67 10.47
C ILE A 65 24.94 2.76 10.04
N ILE A 66 25.24 2.44 8.78
CA ILE A 66 26.60 2.54 8.21
C ILE A 66 27.08 4.00 8.21
N ALA A 67 26.24 4.94 7.79
CA ALA A 67 26.55 6.37 7.78
C ALA A 67 26.77 6.92 9.20
N PHE A 68 25.92 6.52 10.16
CA PHE A 68 26.03 6.94 11.55
C PHE A 68 27.30 6.39 12.23
N VAL A 69 27.65 5.12 11.95
CA VAL A 69 28.88 4.49 12.45
C VAL A 69 30.12 5.13 11.85
N ALA A 70 30.13 5.41 10.54
CA ALA A 70 31.23 6.12 9.89
C ALA A 70 31.44 7.52 10.47
N TYR A 71 30.34 8.25 10.73
CA TYR A 71 30.37 9.57 11.35
C TYR A 71 30.95 9.55 12.77
N PHE A 72 30.47 8.66 13.64
CA PHE A 72 31.00 8.54 15.01
C PHE A 72 32.45 8.09 15.04
N THR A 73 32.85 7.19 14.14
CA THR A 73 34.25 6.75 14.02
C THR A 73 35.15 7.93 13.63
N SER A 74 34.69 8.82 12.73
CA SER A 74 35.46 10.00 12.32
C SER A 74 35.66 11.04 13.44
N ILE A 75 34.61 11.29 14.24
CA ILE A 75 34.69 12.16 15.42
C ILE A 75 35.65 11.57 16.45
N PHE A 76 35.56 10.26 16.66
CA PHE A 76 36.36 9.56 17.65
C PHE A 76 37.86 9.56 17.29
N ILE A 77 38.20 9.28 16.02
CA ILE A 77 39.59 9.39 15.53
C ILE A 77 40.13 10.82 15.72
N SER A 78 39.31 11.82 15.41
CA SER A 78 39.69 13.23 15.57
C SER A 78 39.96 13.60 17.03
N LEU A 79 39.15 13.08 17.96
CA LEU A 79 39.32 13.27 19.40
C LEU A 79 40.60 12.60 19.92
N VAL A 80 40.90 11.38 19.47
CA VAL A 80 42.13 10.66 19.83
C VAL A 80 43.37 11.40 19.34
N ILE A 81 43.35 11.92 18.11
CA ILE A 81 44.46 12.73 17.58
C ILE A 81 44.64 14.02 18.37
N PHE A 82 43.54 14.67 18.76
CA PHE A 82 43.56 15.88 19.59
C PHE A 82 44.18 15.62 20.98
N ILE A 83 43.77 14.55 21.66
CA ILE A 83 44.30 14.14 22.97
C ILE A 83 45.79 13.77 22.86
N LYS A 84 46.18 13.06 21.79
CA LYS A 84 47.58 12.66 21.51
C LYS A 84 48.52 13.86 21.36
N ARG A 85 48.00 15.00 20.90
CA ARG A 85 48.78 16.22 20.65
C ARG A 85 48.96 17.08 21.91
N ASN A 86 48.17 16.85 22.96
CA ASN A 86 48.04 17.78 24.08
C ASN A 86 48.49 17.24 25.45
N SER A 87 49.03 16.02 25.55
CA SER A 87 49.40 15.47 26.86
C SER A 87 50.89 15.08 26.93
N ALA A 88 51.62 15.77 27.80
CA ALA A 88 52.86 15.28 28.42
C ALA A 88 52.54 14.19 29.48
N PHE A 89 51.54 13.35 29.19
CA PHE A 89 50.98 12.39 30.13
C PHE A 89 51.47 10.98 29.77
N THR A 90 52.02 10.33 30.80
CA THR A 90 52.87 9.13 30.77
C THR A 90 52.59 8.10 29.66
N LYS A 91 53.68 7.67 29.00
CA LYS A 91 53.69 6.67 27.91
C LYS A 91 53.00 5.34 28.28
N SER A 92 52.91 5.01 29.57
CA SER A 92 52.36 3.74 30.07
C SER A 92 50.82 3.70 30.07
N MET A 93 50.16 4.81 30.43
CA MET A 93 48.69 4.93 30.35
C MET A 93 48.20 4.97 28.90
N HIS A 94 49.02 5.48 27.98
CA HIS A 94 48.70 5.54 26.55
C HIS A 94 48.47 4.16 25.93
N TYR A 95 49.31 3.17 26.26
CA TYR A 95 49.18 1.84 25.66
C TYR A 95 47.94 1.12 26.18
N ILE A 96 47.66 1.21 27.49
CA ILE A 96 46.48 0.59 28.11
C ILE A 96 45.20 1.18 27.56
N VAL A 97 45.11 2.52 27.47
CA VAL A 97 43.92 3.18 26.91
C VAL A 97 43.77 2.84 25.43
N GLN A 98 44.85 2.79 24.64
CA GLN A 98 44.78 2.36 23.24
C GLN A 98 44.29 0.92 23.09
N THR A 99 44.81 -0.01 23.89
CA THR A 99 44.39 -1.41 23.84
C THR A 99 42.92 -1.54 24.22
N ILE A 100 42.47 -0.89 25.30
CA ILE A 100 41.06 -0.91 25.71
C ILE A 100 40.16 -0.35 24.60
N LEU A 101 40.55 0.77 23.98
CA LEU A 101 39.75 1.39 22.93
C LEU A 101 39.68 0.55 21.65
N VAL A 102 40.79 -0.05 21.21
CA VAL A 102 40.79 -0.97 20.07
C VAL A 102 39.93 -2.19 20.37
N SER A 103 40.02 -2.75 21.58
CA SER A 103 39.18 -3.87 22.01
C SER A 103 37.68 -3.51 22.01
N LEU A 104 37.31 -2.33 22.50
CA LEU A 104 35.92 -1.87 22.49
C LEU A 104 35.39 -1.66 21.07
N SER A 105 36.20 -1.10 20.16
CA SER A 105 35.81 -0.97 18.75
C SER A 105 35.59 -2.33 18.07
N LEU A 106 36.45 -3.31 18.34
CA LEU A 106 36.31 -4.66 17.81
C LEU A 106 35.07 -5.39 18.36
N ILE A 107 34.76 -5.20 19.65
CA ILE A 107 33.54 -5.74 20.27
C ILE A 107 32.28 -5.12 19.65
N SER A 108 32.27 -3.80 19.44
CA SER A 108 31.14 -3.13 18.78
C SER A 108 30.91 -3.64 17.35
N ILE A 109 31.99 -3.85 16.58
CA ILE A 109 31.89 -4.45 15.24
C ILE A 109 31.32 -5.87 15.32
N ALA A 110 31.78 -6.69 16.26
CA ALA A 110 31.27 -8.05 16.44
C ALA A 110 29.78 -8.08 16.82
N ILE A 111 29.33 -7.19 17.72
CA ILE A 111 27.91 -7.05 18.09
C ILE A 111 27.08 -6.61 16.89
N ILE A 112 27.58 -5.69 16.07
CA ILE A 112 26.88 -5.25 14.85
C ILE A 112 26.76 -6.43 13.87
N ILE A 113 27.82 -7.21 13.68
CA ILE A 113 27.79 -8.40 12.82
C ILE A 113 26.79 -9.41 13.36
N ASP A 114 26.77 -9.67 14.67
CA ASP A 114 25.86 -10.64 15.29
C ASP A 114 24.39 -10.18 15.25
N ILE A 115 24.10 -8.90 15.49
CA ILE A 115 22.77 -8.31 15.32
C ILE A 115 22.36 -8.36 13.85
N SER A 116 23.26 -8.05 12.91
CA SER A 116 22.98 -8.15 11.48
C SER A 116 22.67 -9.58 11.09
N ILE A 117 23.46 -10.55 11.55
CA ILE A 117 23.23 -11.98 11.33
C ILE A 117 21.90 -12.42 11.96
N THR A 118 21.60 -11.99 13.18
CA THR A 118 20.37 -12.37 13.91
C THR A 118 19.12 -11.77 13.27
N LEU A 119 19.17 -10.50 12.86
CA LEU A 119 18.10 -9.84 12.11
C LEU A 119 17.95 -10.40 10.69
N THR A 120 18.98 -11.02 10.13
CA THR A 120 18.87 -11.79 8.87
C THR A 120 18.46 -13.25 9.08
N LYS A 121 18.51 -13.77 10.32
CA LYS A 121 18.22 -15.18 10.66
C LYS A 121 16.77 -15.44 11.05
N GLU A 122 15.96 -14.41 11.27
CA GLU A 122 14.51 -14.55 11.17
C GLU A 122 14.01 -13.98 9.84
N PRO A 123 14.13 -14.74 8.74
CA PRO A 123 13.03 -14.70 7.81
C PRO A 123 11.87 -15.40 8.53
N VAL A 124 10.88 -14.63 8.99
CA VAL A 124 9.55 -14.99 8.51
C VAL A 124 9.74 -14.90 7.01
N GLU A 125 9.99 -16.03 6.33
CA GLU A 125 10.09 -16.00 4.88
C GLU A 125 8.78 -15.33 4.45
N PRO A 126 8.78 -14.08 3.94
CA PRO A 126 7.70 -13.78 3.03
C PRO A 126 7.93 -14.83 1.96
N GLU A 127 6.96 -15.73 1.76
CA GLU A 127 6.97 -16.65 0.63
C GLU A 127 7.62 -15.89 -0.51
N GLN A 128 8.83 -16.31 -0.94
CA GLN A 128 9.55 -15.66 -2.03
C GLN A 128 8.47 -15.32 -3.03
N PRO A 129 8.20 -14.01 -3.32
CA PRO A 129 7.07 -13.64 -4.15
C PRO A 129 7.18 -14.56 -5.33
N LEU A 130 6.18 -15.44 -5.47
CA LEU A 130 6.22 -16.51 -6.46
C LEU A 130 6.79 -15.82 -7.68
N LYS A 131 7.95 -16.25 -8.17
CA LYS A 131 8.41 -15.83 -9.48
C LYS A 131 7.37 -16.43 -10.41
N LEU A 132 6.22 -15.75 -10.48
CA LEU A 132 5.24 -15.85 -11.51
C LEU A 132 6.10 -15.47 -12.69
N GLU A 133 6.59 -16.50 -13.39
CA GLU A 133 7.01 -16.34 -14.76
C GLU A 133 5.93 -15.44 -15.36
N PRO A 134 6.25 -14.21 -15.81
CA PRO A 134 5.26 -13.21 -16.27
C PRO A 134 4.28 -13.76 -17.32
N SER A 135 4.63 -14.94 -17.82
CA SER A 135 4.07 -15.82 -18.82
C SER A 135 2.56 -15.95 -18.94
N ASN A 136 1.72 -15.75 -17.91
CA ASN A 136 0.26 -15.86 -18.09
C ASN A 136 -0.54 -15.09 -17.02
N TYR A 137 -0.95 -13.85 -17.30
CA TYR A 137 -2.05 -13.22 -16.56
C TYR A 137 -3.36 -13.95 -16.86
N GLY A 138 -4.20 -14.13 -15.85
CA GLY A 138 -5.53 -14.69 -16.02
C GLY A 138 -5.55 -16.21 -16.19
N PRO A 139 -6.68 -16.77 -16.65
CA PRO A 139 -7.85 -16.08 -17.17
C PRO A 139 -8.61 -15.29 -16.11
N LEU A 140 -9.18 -14.16 -16.50
CA LEU A 140 -10.22 -13.47 -15.74
C LEU A 140 -11.51 -13.48 -16.51
N ALA A 141 -12.61 -13.75 -15.80
CA ALA A 141 -13.93 -13.75 -16.38
C ALA A 141 -14.71 -12.50 -15.95
N PHE A 142 -15.00 -11.60 -16.88
CA PHE A 142 -15.87 -10.45 -16.64
C PHE A 142 -17.28 -10.77 -17.10
N ILE A 143 -18.26 -10.61 -16.21
CA ILE A 143 -19.68 -10.75 -16.55
C ILE A 143 -20.07 -9.59 -17.46
N HIS A 144 -20.77 -9.82 -18.56
CA HIS A 144 -21.41 -8.80 -19.39
C HIS A 144 -22.91 -9.12 -19.55
N GLU A 145 -23.70 -8.17 -20.05
CA GLU A 145 -25.16 -8.33 -20.21
C GLU A 145 -25.55 -9.58 -21.02
N ASN A 146 -24.78 -9.93 -22.05
CA ASN A 146 -25.10 -11.02 -22.99
C ASN A 146 -24.06 -12.15 -22.98
N GLY A 147 -23.34 -12.33 -21.88
CA GLY A 147 -22.33 -13.39 -21.78
C GLY A 147 -21.14 -13.00 -20.90
N THR A 148 -20.02 -13.66 -21.15
CA THR A 148 -18.82 -13.51 -20.34
C THR A 148 -17.64 -13.21 -21.24
N ARG A 149 -16.79 -12.28 -20.81
CA ARG A 149 -15.52 -12.02 -21.47
C ARG A 149 -14.38 -12.62 -20.67
N ILE A 150 -13.62 -13.51 -21.29
CA ILE A 150 -12.42 -14.11 -20.69
C ILE A 150 -11.21 -13.34 -21.17
N HIS A 151 -10.39 -12.82 -20.25
CA HIS A 151 -9.15 -12.11 -20.53
C HIS A 151 -7.95 -12.86 -20.02
N TRP A 152 -6.87 -12.88 -20.79
CA TRP A 152 -5.57 -13.38 -20.35
C TRP A 152 -4.46 -12.63 -21.08
N SER A 153 -3.25 -12.65 -20.54
CA SER A 153 -2.06 -12.13 -21.22
C SER A 153 -1.03 -13.23 -21.46
N THR A 154 -0.15 -13.02 -22.44
CA THR A 154 1.00 -13.88 -22.72
C THR A 154 2.27 -13.04 -22.79
N ASN A 155 3.43 -13.64 -22.54
CA ASN A 155 4.72 -12.94 -22.70
C ASN A 155 5.09 -12.66 -24.15
N GLU A 156 4.68 -13.55 -25.05
CA GLU A 156 4.98 -13.46 -26.46
C GLU A 156 3.79 -12.86 -27.20
N LEU A 157 4.09 -12.14 -28.27
CA LEU A 157 3.12 -11.77 -29.28
C LEU A 157 2.61 -13.06 -29.93
N THR A 158 1.42 -13.51 -29.54
CA THR A 158 0.85 -14.76 -30.07
C THR A 158 -0.44 -14.49 -30.84
N GLY A 159 -0.65 -15.26 -31.91
CA GLY A 159 -1.97 -15.38 -32.53
C GLY A 159 -2.85 -16.26 -31.64
N THR A 160 -3.93 -15.68 -31.12
CA THR A 160 -4.84 -16.37 -30.19
C THR A 160 -5.48 -17.60 -30.85
N LYS A 161 -5.57 -18.75 -30.17
CA LYS A 161 -6.34 -19.92 -30.67
C LYS A 161 -7.16 -20.56 -29.56
N LEU A 162 -8.48 -20.42 -29.62
CA LEU A 162 -9.43 -21.00 -28.65
C LEU A 162 -9.91 -22.39 -29.08
N VAL A 163 -10.17 -23.30 -28.13
CA VAL A 163 -10.94 -24.54 -28.41
C VAL A 163 -11.95 -24.83 -27.30
N SER A 164 -13.22 -24.59 -27.63
CA SER A 164 -14.38 -25.39 -27.19
C SER A 164 -15.30 -25.53 -28.41
N GLY A 165 -14.97 -26.46 -29.32
CA GLY A 165 -15.73 -26.73 -30.55
C GLY A 165 -15.71 -25.65 -31.66
N LYS A 166 -15.31 -24.40 -31.36
CA LYS A 166 -15.05 -23.33 -32.34
C LYS A 166 -13.69 -22.68 -32.11
N THR A 167 -12.93 -22.52 -33.20
CA THR A 167 -11.65 -21.81 -33.21
C THR A 167 -11.89 -20.31 -33.34
N TYR A 168 -11.46 -19.54 -32.35
CA TYR A 168 -11.32 -18.09 -32.49
C TYR A 168 -9.86 -17.80 -32.75
N THR A 169 -9.55 -17.30 -33.94
CA THR A 169 -8.22 -16.83 -34.31
C THR A 169 -8.25 -15.32 -34.28
N ASP A 170 -7.52 -14.71 -33.33
CA ASP A 170 -7.19 -13.30 -33.48
C ASP A 170 -6.07 -13.18 -34.51
N LYS A 171 -6.24 -12.30 -35.51
CA LYS A 171 -5.28 -12.11 -36.60
C LYS A 171 -4.16 -11.15 -36.22
N THR A 172 -4.31 -10.42 -35.11
CA THR A 172 -3.28 -9.53 -34.60
C THR A 172 -2.50 -10.21 -33.49
N GLU A 173 -1.19 -10.28 -33.68
CA GLU A 173 -0.24 -10.59 -32.63
C GLU A 173 -0.40 -9.59 -31.48
N SER A 174 -0.72 -10.09 -30.30
CA SER A 174 -0.90 -9.31 -29.07
C SER A 174 -0.43 -10.14 -27.89
N ASN A 175 0.01 -9.45 -26.84
CA ASN A 175 0.25 -10.02 -25.51
C ASN A 175 -1.01 -9.95 -24.64
N PHE A 176 -2.08 -9.30 -25.09
CA PHE A 176 -3.38 -9.26 -24.43
C PHE A 176 -4.42 -9.94 -25.30
N HIS A 177 -5.15 -10.87 -24.71
CA HIS A 177 -6.16 -11.65 -25.39
C HIS A 177 -7.49 -11.52 -24.67
N SER A 178 -8.56 -11.50 -25.45
CA SER A 178 -9.89 -11.65 -24.91
C SER A 178 -10.77 -12.51 -25.80
N VAL A 179 -11.69 -13.26 -25.21
CA VAL A 179 -12.77 -13.92 -25.94
C VAL A 179 -14.09 -13.61 -25.28
N PHE A 180 -15.10 -13.36 -26.10
CA PHE A 180 -16.48 -13.26 -25.65
C PHE A 180 -17.18 -14.60 -25.83
N VAL A 181 -17.75 -15.12 -24.75
CA VAL A 181 -18.50 -16.38 -24.70
C VAL A 181 -19.93 -16.07 -24.28
N ASN A 182 -20.88 -16.29 -25.19
CA ASN A 182 -22.30 -16.16 -24.91
C ASN A 182 -22.84 -17.45 -24.27
N ASN A 183 -22.32 -17.78 -23.08
CA ASN A 183 -22.77 -18.93 -22.29
C ASN A 183 -22.43 -18.69 -20.81
N ASP A 184 -23.33 -19.09 -19.92
CA ASP A 184 -23.17 -18.99 -18.47
C ASP A 184 -22.43 -20.19 -17.87
N LYS A 185 -22.20 -21.25 -18.65
CA LYS A 185 -21.42 -22.41 -18.23
C LYS A 185 -20.57 -22.95 -19.37
N PHE A 186 -19.26 -22.98 -19.19
CA PHE A 186 -18.34 -23.53 -20.20
C PHE A 186 -17.00 -23.93 -19.61
N ASP A 187 -16.38 -24.92 -20.24
CA ASP A 187 -14.98 -25.28 -20.01
C ASP A 187 -14.11 -24.70 -21.12
N TYR A 188 -12.88 -24.32 -20.79
CA TYR A 188 -11.93 -23.78 -21.73
C TYR A 188 -10.50 -24.14 -21.35
N ILE A 189 -9.60 -24.08 -22.33
CA ILE A 189 -8.21 -24.46 -22.17
C ILE A 189 -7.33 -23.32 -22.69
N LEU A 190 -6.37 -22.89 -21.88
CA LEU A 190 -5.39 -21.87 -22.25
C LEU A 190 -3.95 -22.42 -22.17
N GLY A 191 -3.00 -21.74 -22.82
CA GLY A 191 -1.58 -22.08 -22.77
C GLY A 191 -1.20 -23.37 -23.51
N GLY A 192 -1.73 -23.59 -24.72
CA GLY A 192 -1.34 -24.73 -25.56
C GLY A 192 -1.69 -26.10 -24.97
N TYR A 193 -2.93 -26.23 -24.47
CA TYR A 193 -3.51 -27.45 -23.88
C TYR A 193 -3.11 -27.82 -22.44
N LYS A 194 -2.32 -26.99 -21.75
CA LYS A 194 -1.76 -27.35 -20.44
C LYS A 194 -2.68 -27.10 -19.25
N LYS A 195 -3.57 -26.10 -19.30
CA LYS A 195 -4.40 -25.74 -18.14
C LYS A 195 -5.88 -25.61 -18.53
N LYS A 196 -6.71 -26.41 -17.85
CA LYS A 196 -8.17 -26.42 -17.99
C LYS A 196 -8.79 -25.47 -16.97
N TYR A 197 -9.81 -24.76 -17.41
CA TYR A 197 -10.59 -23.84 -16.60
C TYR A 197 -12.07 -24.10 -16.84
N SER A 198 -12.87 -23.80 -15.82
CA SER A 198 -14.32 -23.89 -15.90
C SER A 198 -14.91 -22.56 -15.45
N TYR A 199 -15.91 -22.10 -16.18
CA TYR A 199 -16.72 -20.94 -15.84
C TYR A 199 -18.14 -21.39 -15.54
N TYR A 200 -18.73 -20.83 -14.49
CA TYR A 200 -20.13 -21.01 -14.17
C TYR A 200 -20.71 -19.78 -13.46
N LEU A 201 -21.75 -19.19 -14.05
CA LEU A 201 -22.60 -18.19 -13.41
C LEU A 201 -23.99 -18.79 -13.22
N PRO A 202 -24.43 -19.11 -11.99
CA PRO A 202 -25.69 -19.80 -11.79
C PRO A 202 -26.89 -18.94 -12.22
N PRO A 203 -28.02 -19.58 -12.56
CA PRO A 203 -29.25 -18.87 -12.91
C PRO A 203 -29.82 -18.06 -11.73
N VAL A 204 -29.53 -18.50 -10.51
CA VAL A 204 -29.87 -17.81 -9.25
C VAL A 204 -28.57 -17.54 -8.51
N ILE A 205 -28.35 -16.29 -8.11
CA ILE A 205 -27.19 -15.91 -7.31
C ILE A 205 -27.53 -16.16 -5.84
N ASN A 206 -26.74 -17.01 -5.20
CA ASN A 206 -26.83 -17.31 -3.78
C ASN A 206 -25.87 -16.45 -2.96
N LYS A 207 -24.65 -16.24 -3.47
CA LYS A 207 -23.59 -15.55 -2.74
C LYS A 207 -22.63 -14.82 -3.66
N PHE A 208 -22.29 -13.57 -3.34
CA PHE A 208 -21.13 -12.90 -3.92
C PHE A 208 -20.22 -12.34 -2.83
N ILE A 209 -18.95 -12.15 -3.17
CA ILE A 209 -17.94 -11.59 -2.27
C ILE A 209 -17.62 -10.16 -2.69
N VAL A 210 -17.42 -9.29 -1.70
CA VAL A 210 -16.97 -7.90 -1.88
C VAL A 210 -15.62 -7.69 -1.21
N MET A 211 -14.68 -7.11 -1.94
CA MET A 211 -13.34 -6.76 -1.48
C MET A 211 -12.82 -5.50 -2.18
N ALA A 212 -11.82 -4.85 -1.60
CA ALA A 212 -11.10 -3.72 -2.17
C ALA A 212 -9.65 -3.70 -1.66
N ASP A 213 -8.80 -2.88 -2.28
CA ASP A 213 -7.46 -2.58 -1.75
C ASP A 213 -6.63 -3.84 -1.52
N ILE A 214 -6.53 -4.67 -2.56
CA ILE A 214 -5.80 -5.93 -2.52
C ILE A 214 -4.29 -5.68 -2.66
N GLN A 215 -3.91 -4.67 -3.47
CA GLN A 215 -2.54 -4.16 -3.61
C GLN A 215 -1.48 -5.27 -3.73
N THR A 216 -1.67 -6.23 -4.64
CA THR A 216 -0.78 -7.37 -4.90
C THR A 216 -0.52 -8.36 -3.76
N VAL A 217 -1.17 -8.18 -2.60
CA VAL A 217 -0.99 -9.08 -1.45
C VAL A 217 -1.84 -10.34 -1.61
N ASN A 218 -1.26 -11.33 -2.29
CA ASN A 218 -1.90 -12.59 -2.62
C ASN A 218 -2.16 -13.55 -1.45
N THR A 219 -1.53 -13.31 -0.30
CA THR A 219 -1.63 -14.19 0.88
C THR A 219 -3.08 -14.37 1.31
N TYR A 220 -3.88 -13.30 1.30
CA TYR A 220 -5.25 -13.33 1.79
C TYR A 220 -6.26 -13.82 0.74
N ILE A 221 -5.99 -13.55 -0.55
CA ILE A 221 -6.80 -14.09 -1.65
C ILE A 221 -6.67 -15.61 -1.71
N SER A 222 -5.47 -16.14 -1.45
CA SER A 222 -5.22 -17.59 -1.44
C SER A 222 -6.00 -18.31 -0.34
N ALA A 223 -6.43 -17.59 0.68
CA ALA A 223 -7.23 -18.14 1.75
C ALA A 223 -8.74 -18.13 1.40
N MET A 224 -9.19 -17.56 0.29
CA MET A 224 -10.62 -17.47 -0.02
C MET A 224 -11.22 -18.84 -0.34
N ASP A 225 -12.25 -19.25 0.42
CA ASP A 225 -13.06 -20.42 0.07
C ASP A 225 -13.76 -20.25 -1.28
N GLU A 226 -13.91 -21.32 -2.06
CA GLU A 226 -14.52 -21.28 -3.42
C GLU A 226 -16.06 -21.24 -3.44
N ASP A 227 -16.71 -21.25 -2.27
CA ASP A 227 -18.19 -21.29 -2.12
C ASP A 227 -18.82 -19.89 -2.27
N TYR A 228 -18.75 -19.34 -3.48
CA TYR A 228 -19.44 -18.13 -3.91
C TYR A 228 -19.61 -18.11 -5.44
N ASP A 229 -20.51 -17.27 -5.95
CA ASP A 229 -20.88 -17.25 -7.36
C ASP A 229 -20.02 -16.27 -8.19
N PHE A 230 -19.70 -15.10 -7.64
CA PHE A 230 -18.82 -14.10 -8.26
C PHE A 230 -18.25 -13.10 -7.24
N ASN A 231 -17.29 -12.28 -7.70
CA ASN A 231 -16.66 -11.21 -6.94
C ASN A 231 -17.11 -9.82 -7.42
N VAL A 232 -17.28 -8.90 -6.48
CA VAL A 232 -17.43 -7.46 -6.68
C VAL A 232 -16.24 -6.78 -6.05
N LEU A 233 -15.45 -6.07 -6.85
CA LEU A 233 -14.23 -5.44 -6.41
C LEU A 233 -14.35 -3.92 -6.41
N CYS A 234 -13.91 -3.28 -5.33
CA CYS A 234 -14.16 -1.85 -5.07
C CYS A 234 -12.93 -0.94 -5.31
N GLY A 235 -11.97 -1.36 -6.15
CA GLY A 235 -10.79 -0.58 -6.53
C GLY A 235 -9.50 -1.01 -5.82
N ASP A 236 -8.38 -0.47 -6.30
CA ASP A 236 -7.03 -0.64 -5.77
C ASP A 236 -6.55 -2.09 -5.78
N TYR A 237 -6.55 -2.64 -6.99
CA TYR A 237 -6.03 -3.99 -7.24
C TYR A 237 -4.52 -3.98 -7.36
N SER A 238 -3.97 -2.91 -7.91
CA SER A 238 -2.54 -2.66 -8.04
C SER A 238 -2.11 -1.57 -7.06
N ILE A 239 -0.82 -1.49 -6.76
CA ILE A 239 -0.20 -0.44 -5.95
C ILE A 239 0.13 0.77 -6.83
N SER A 240 0.51 0.54 -8.08
CA SER A 240 1.07 1.54 -8.99
C SER A 240 0.36 1.60 -10.35
N GLY A 241 -0.65 0.75 -10.58
CA GLY A 241 -1.33 0.66 -11.88
C GLY A 241 -0.58 -0.20 -12.90
N ASP A 242 0.49 -0.90 -12.52
CA ASP A 242 1.26 -1.75 -13.42
C ASP A 242 0.48 -3.04 -13.76
N MET A 243 0.54 -3.46 -15.03
CA MET A 243 -0.05 -4.70 -15.52
C MET A 243 0.39 -5.93 -14.70
N TYR A 244 1.66 -6.00 -14.29
CA TYR A 244 2.19 -7.13 -13.53
C TYR A 244 1.50 -7.26 -12.17
N GLU A 245 1.27 -6.13 -11.50
CA GLU A 245 0.57 -6.07 -10.21
C GLU A 245 -0.88 -6.54 -10.33
N TYR A 246 -1.57 -6.19 -11.42
CA TYR A 246 -2.88 -6.76 -11.72
C TYR A 246 -2.82 -8.29 -11.85
N GLY A 247 -1.78 -8.81 -12.51
CA GLY A 247 -1.57 -10.25 -12.64
C GLY A 247 -1.41 -10.96 -11.31
N GLU A 248 -0.70 -10.34 -10.38
CA GLU A 248 -0.59 -10.85 -9.02
C GLU A 248 -1.97 -10.88 -8.36
N SER A 249 -2.66 -9.75 -8.26
CA SER A 249 -3.95 -9.65 -7.56
C SER A 249 -5.05 -10.54 -8.15
N PHE A 250 -5.00 -10.79 -9.45
CA PHE A 250 -6.00 -11.60 -10.14
C PHE A 250 -5.62 -13.07 -10.30
N TYR A 251 -4.39 -13.45 -9.98
CA TYR A 251 -3.87 -14.81 -10.17
C TYR A 251 -4.78 -15.88 -9.54
N LYS A 252 -5.43 -15.58 -8.42
CA LYS A 252 -6.32 -16.51 -7.71
C LYS A 252 -7.82 -16.31 -8.00
N MET A 253 -8.19 -15.31 -8.80
CA MET A 253 -9.59 -15.02 -9.13
C MET A 253 -10.05 -15.71 -10.42
N HIS A 254 -9.23 -16.57 -11.02
CA HIS A 254 -9.48 -17.17 -12.33
C HIS A 254 -10.64 -18.19 -12.40
N THR A 255 -11.15 -18.63 -11.24
CA THR A 255 -12.24 -19.61 -11.15
C THR A 255 -13.62 -18.96 -11.06
N LYS A 256 -13.69 -17.65 -10.82
CA LYS A 256 -14.95 -16.95 -10.53
C LYS A 256 -15.07 -15.66 -11.34
N PRO A 257 -16.28 -15.28 -11.76
CA PRO A 257 -16.49 -14.01 -12.44
C PRO A 257 -16.15 -12.81 -11.53
N VAL A 258 -15.77 -11.70 -12.16
CA VAL A 258 -15.41 -10.46 -11.50
C VAL A 258 -16.23 -9.31 -12.09
N LEU A 259 -16.71 -8.43 -11.21
CA LEU A 259 -17.10 -7.06 -11.51
C LEU A 259 -16.21 -6.11 -10.71
N MET A 260 -15.89 -4.95 -11.26
CA MET A 260 -14.89 -4.06 -10.66
C MET A 260 -15.16 -2.58 -10.94
N VAL A 261 -14.85 -1.73 -9.97
CA VAL A 261 -14.64 -0.28 -10.17
C VAL A 261 -13.15 0.03 -10.12
N GLN A 262 -12.73 1.17 -10.67
CA GLN A 262 -11.35 1.64 -10.56
C GLN A 262 -11.12 2.42 -9.25
N GLY A 263 -10.01 2.16 -8.58
CA GLY A 263 -9.49 2.93 -7.44
C GLY A 263 -8.44 3.97 -7.81
N ASN A 264 -7.78 4.61 -6.84
CA ASN A 264 -6.78 5.66 -7.10
C ASN A 264 -5.37 5.14 -7.34
N HIS A 265 -5.06 3.91 -6.91
CA HIS A 265 -3.81 3.24 -7.22
C HIS A 265 -3.86 2.49 -8.56
N ASP A 266 -5.06 2.29 -9.10
CA ASP A 266 -5.28 1.63 -10.37
C ASP A 266 -4.86 2.48 -11.59
N ASP A 267 -4.62 1.81 -12.74
CA ASP A 267 -4.11 2.35 -14.00
C ASP A 267 -4.60 3.78 -14.31
N PRO A 268 -3.76 4.81 -14.05
CA PRO A 268 -4.18 6.20 -14.19
C PRO A 268 -4.43 6.57 -15.66
N THR A 269 -3.86 5.82 -16.62
CA THR A 269 -4.05 6.03 -18.06
C THR A 269 -5.31 5.33 -18.59
N ARG A 270 -5.87 4.40 -17.83
CA ARG A 270 -6.95 3.47 -18.21
C ARG A 270 -6.64 2.54 -19.39
N ILE A 271 -5.46 2.61 -20.01
CA ILE A 271 -5.16 1.81 -21.19
C ILE A 271 -5.34 0.32 -20.92
N PHE A 272 -4.80 -0.18 -19.80
CA PHE A 272 -4.92 -1.57 -19.42
C PHE A 272 -6.35 -1.91 -19.00
N LEU A 273 -6.96 -1.12 -18.10
CA LEU A 273 -8.32 -1.39 -17.62
C LEU A 273 -9.37 -1.34 -18.73
N ASP A 274 -9.23 -0.43 -19.70
CA ASP A 274 -10.14 -0.35 -20.86
C ASP A 274 -10.01 -1.57 -21.75
N ASN A 275 -8.79 -2.05 -21.95
CA ASN A 275 -8.54 -3.27 -22.71
C ASN A 275 -9.13 -4.52 -22.03
N ILE A 276 -9.02 -4.62 -20.70
CA ILE A 276 -9.48 -5.81 -19.96
C ILE A 276 -10.94 -5.78 -19.52
N THR A 277 -11.53 -4.60 -19.30
CA THR A 277 -12.92 -4.50 -18.87
C THR A 277 -13.87 -4.16 -20.01
N GLN A 278 -13.38 -3.45 -21.03
CA GLN A 278 -14.17 -2.89 -22.13
C GLN A 278 -15.41 -2.14 -21.63
N ARG A 279 -15.23 -1.36 -20.56
CA ARG A 279 -16.29 -0.63 -19.86
C ARG A 279 -15.94 0.85 -19.66
N PRO A 280 -16.93 1.75 -19.74
CA PRO A 280 -16.73 3.12 -19.32
C PRO A 280 -16.44 3.19 -17.81
N MET A 281 -15.86 4.31 -17.35
CA MET A 281 -15.55 4.54 -15.92
C MET A 281 -16.77 4.37 -15.01
N ASN A 282 -17.92 4.91 -15.46
CA ASN A 282 -19.19 4.71 -14.81
C ASN A 282 -20.04 3.78 -15.66
N TYR A 283 -20.54 2.69 -15.08
CA TYR A 283 -21.37 1.73 -15.81
C TYR A 283 -22.37 1.04 -14.90
N PHE A 284 -23.45 0.56 -15.50
CA PHE A 284 -24.42 -0.31 -14.85
C PHE A 284 -24.24 -1.73 -15.36
N GLN A 285 -24.30 -2.71 -14.46
CA GLN A 285 -24.32 -4.12 -14.82
C GLN A 285 -25.46 -4.81 -14.08
N LYS A 286 -26.30 -5.52 -14.83
CA LYS A 286 -27.29 -6.44 -14.27
C LYS A 286 -26.70 -7.86 -14.25
N VAL A 287 -26.77 -8.51 -13.10
CA VAL A 287 -26.41 -9.92 -12.93
C VAL A 287 -27.65 -10.64 -12.40
N ARG A 288 -28.36 -11.34 -13.29
CA ARG A 288 -29.66 -11.95 -12.97
C ARG A 288 -30.63 -10.88 -12.44
N ASN A 289 -31.12 -11.03 -11.21
CA ASN A 289 -32.02 -10.10 -10.52
C ASN A 289 -31.27 -8.97 -9.78
N LEU A 290 -29.94 -8.94 -9.80
CA LEU A 290 -29.11 -7.97 -9.08
C LEU A 290 -28.63 -6.86 -10.02
N GLY A 291 -28.78 -5.60 -9.62
CA GLY A 291 -28.28 -4.44 -10.36
C GLY A 291 -27.09 -3.80 -9.64
N TYR A 292 -26.07 -3.41 -10.39
CA TYR A 292 -24.87 -2.79 -9.86
C TYR A 292 -24.56 -1.50 -10.60
N PHE A 293 -24.43 -0.39 -9.88
CA PHE A 293 -23.85 0.84 -10.40
C PHE A 293 -22.39 0.92 -9.95
N PHE A 294 -21.46 0.96 -10.90
CA PHE A 294 -20.05 1.19 -10.65
C PHE A 294 -19.73 2.64 -10.97
N ILE A 295 -19.15 3.37 -10.01
CA ILE A 295 -18.98 4.82 -10.07
C ILE A 295 -17.53 5.17 -9.74
N TYR A 296 -16.88 5.91 -10.64
CA TYR A 296 -15.52 6.41 -10.47
C TYR A 296 -15.53 7.88 -10.05
N VAL A 297 -15.03 8.17 -8.86
CA VAL A 297 -15.13 9.52 -8.24
C VAL A 297 -13.78 10.17 -7.95
N ASN A 298 -12.67 9.51 -8.28
CA ASN A 298 -11.32 10.05 -8.13
C ASN A 298 -11.06 11.26 -9.07
N ASN A 299 -9.96 11.97 -8.82
CA ASN A 299 -9.51 13.13 -9.60
C ASN A 299 -10.56 14.25 -9.76
N GLY A 300 -11.35 14.49 -8.71
CA GLY A 300 -12.37 15.54 -8.69
C GLY A 300 -13.64 15.22 -9.50
N ASN A 301 -13.81 13.97 -9.95
CA ASN A 301 -14.91 13.58 -10.83
C ASN A 301 -16.24 13.31 -10.11
N THR A 302 -16.32 13.53 -8.78
CA THR A 302 -17.49 13.24 -7.95
C THR A 302 -18.79 13.79 -8.54
N THR A 303 -18.84 15.07 -8.94
CA THR A 303 -20.06 15.69 -9.47
C THR A 303 -20.50 15.05 -10.79
N THR A 304 -19.59 14.84 -11.73
CA THR A 304 -19.90 14.21 -13.03
C THR A 304 -20.43 12.80 -12.85
N SER A 305 -19.81 12.01 -11.98
CA SER A 305 -20.18 10.62 -11.78
C SER A 305 -21.49 10.46 -11.02
N MET A 306 -21.78 11.35 -10.06
CA MET A 306 -23.10 11.41 -9.43
C MET A 306 -24.19 11.89 -10.39
N ASN A 307 -23.88 12.84 -11.30
CA ASN A 307 -24.83 13.23 -12.35
C ASN A 307 -25.10 12.08 -13.33
N TRP A 308 -24.08 11.29 -13.67
CA TRP A 308 -24.26 10.09 -14.47
C TRP A 308 -25.17 9.08 -13.76
N LEU A 309 -24.96 8.86 -12.46
CA LEU A 309 -25.81 7.96 -11.66
C LEU A 309 -27.27 8.41 -11.67
N GLU A 310 -27.52 9.70 -11.40
CA GLU A 310 -28.85 10.32 -11.43
C GLU A 310 -29.54 10.09 -12.79
N GLN A 311 -28.86 10.39 -13.90
CA GLN A 311 -29.39 10.24 -15.25
C GLN A 311 -29.68 8.77 -15.63
N ASN A 312 -29.01 7.82 -14.97
CA ASN A 312 -29.09 6.39 -15.25
C ASN A 312 -29.83 5.59 -14.16
N ALA A 313 -30.45 6.26 -13.19
CA ALA A 313 -31.23 5.65 -12.11
C ALA A 313 -32.18 4.55 -12.62
N LYS A 314 -32.90 4.84 -13.71
CA LYS A 314 -33.87 3.92 -14.35
C LYS A 314 -33.31 2.55 -14.74
N LEU A 315 -31.99 2.41 -14.95
CA LEU A 315 -31.37 1.12 -15.27
C LEU A 315 -31.54 0.11 -14.12
N GLY A 316 -31.49 0.61 -12.87
CA GLY A 316 -31.65 -0.20 -11.67
C GLY A 316 -33.10 -0.60 -11.38
N ALA A 317 -34.09 0.08 -11.95
CA ALA A 317 -35.51 -0.07 -11.59
C ALA A 317 -36.07 -1.50 -11.85
N SER A 318 -35.46 -2.24 -12.77
CA SER A 318 -35.86 -3.63 -13.08
C SER A 318 -35.16 -4.70 -12.23
N SER A 319 -34.32 -4.27 -11.28
CA SER A 319 -33.56 -5.17 -10.39
C SER A 319 -34.27 -5.36 -9.06
N GLU A 320 -34.18 -6.56 -8.50
CA GLU A 320 -34.76 -6.87 -7.20
C GLU A 320 -33.92 -6.25 -6.05
N HIS A 321 -32.61 -6.23 -6.24
CA HIS A 321 -31.64 -5.61 -5.35
C HIS A 321 -30.68 -4.76 -6.15
N VAL A 322 -30.47 -3.52 -5.72
CA VAL A 322 -29.51 -2.60 -6.32
C VAL A 322 -28.35 -2.41 -5.35
N PHE A 323 -27.12 -2.47 -5.87
CA PHE A 323 -25.91 -2.15 -5.14
C PHE A 323 -25.16 -1.03 -5.86
N ILE A 324 -24.46 -0.20 -5.10
CA ILE A 324 -23.59 0.85 -5.64
C ILE A 324 -22.16 0.53 -5.22
N VAL A 325 -21.23 0.61 -6.16
CA VAL A 325 -19.82 0.29 -5.95
C VAL A 325 -18.99 1.49 -6.36
N VAL A 326 -18.24 2.05 -5.43
CA VAL A 326 -17.40 3.24 -5.62
C VAL A 326 -16.17 3.09 -4.76
N HIS A 327 -14.98 3.43 -5.26
CA HIS A 327 -13.77 3.19 -4.49
C HIS A 327 -13.69 4.05 -3.22
N ASN A 328 -13.85 5.37 -3.33
CA ASN A 328 -13.76 6.25 -2.18
C ASN A 328 -14.99 6.10 -1.25
N PRO A 329 -14.80 6.11 0.07
CA PRO A 329 -15.87 5.86 1.02
C PRO A 329 -16.87 7.01 1.10
N VAL A 330 -18.16 6.64 1.09
CA VAL A 330 -19.26 7.55 1.43
C VAL A 330 -19.17 7.93 2.90
N TYR A 331 -19.13 6.92 3.76
CA TYR A 331 -18.81 7.06 5.18
C TYR A 331 -17.57 6.25 5.46
N SER A 332 -16.72 6.76 6.32
CA SER A 332 -15.61 6.00 6.85
C SER A 332 -15.15 6.54 8.18
N THR A 333 -14.60 5.60 8.91
CA THR A 333 -13.92 5.80 10.17
C THR A 333 -12.38 5.78 9.92
N GLY A 334 -11.87 5.29 8.79
CA GLY A 334 -10.43 5.10 8.53
C GLY A 334 -9.55 6.34 8.37
N GLU A 335 -8.31 6.09 7.92
CA GLU A 335 -7.25 7.11 7.87
C GLU A 335 -7.54 8.23 6.86
N TYR A 336 -8.26 8.00 5.77
CA TYR A 336 -8.64 9.06 4.84
C TYR A 336 -10.02 9.63 5.15
N GLY A 337 -10.89 8.82 5.76
CA GLY A 337 -12.19 9.27 6.26
C GLY A 337 -13.22 9.43 5.14
N SER A 338 -14.34 10.05 5.47
CA SER A 338 -15.52 10.16 4.60
C SER A 338 -15.33 11.20 3.50
N TYR A 339 -15.73 10.89 2.28
CA TYR A 339 -15.74 11.85 1.18
C TYR A 339 -17.03 12.67 1.22
N THR A 340 -17.06 13.75 2.01
CA THR A 340 -18.28 14.51 2.34
C THR A 340 -19.14 14.90 1.13
N LEU A 341 -18.55 15.40 0.04
CA LEU A 341 -19.32 15.76 -1.17
C LEU A 341 -19.97 14.53 -1.82
N LEU A 342 -19.26 13.41 -1.87
CA LEU A 342 -19.80 12.14 -2.35
C LEU A 342 -20.94 11.69 -1.45
N ALA A 343 -20.74 11.75 -0.14
CA ALA A 343 -21.73 11.33 0.85
C ALA A 343 -23.04 12.12 0.73
N GLN A 344 -22.95 13.45 0.70
CA GLN A 344 -24.12 14.32 0.53
C GLN A 344 -24.88 14.05 -0.77
N LYS A 345 -24.17 13.88 -1.89
CA LYS A 345 -24.79 13.57 -3.19
C LYS A 345 -25.39 12.16 -3.21
N MET A 346 -24.73 11.19 -2.59
CA MET A 346 -25.20 9.81 -2.50
C MET A 346 -26.46 9.71 -1.63
N GLU A 347 -26.50 10.42 -0.51
CA GLU A 347 -27.70 10.53 0.34
C GLU A 347 -28.86 11.16 -0.43
N ALA A 348 -28.61 12.27 -1.14
CA ALA A 348 -29.63 12.92 -1.94
C ALA A 348 -30.17 12.00 -3.05
N PHE A 349 -29.29 11.27 -3.74
CA PHE A 349 -29.67 10.29 -4.77
C PHE A 349 -30.57 9.19 -4.18
N ILE A 350 -30.16 8.57 -3.07
CA ILE A 350 -30.94 7.49 -2.44
C ILE A 350 -32.28 8.00 -1.93
N ASP A 351 -32.31 9.18 -1.33
CA ASP A 351 -33.52 9.78 -0.80
C ASP A 351 -34.48 10.23 -1.93
N GLY A 352 -33.95 10.62 -3.09
CA GLY A 352 -34.70 10.97 -4.29
C GLY A 352 -35.23 9.78 -5.10
N HIS A 353 -34.66 8.59 -4.88
CA HIS A 353 -34.99 7.36 -5.61
C HIS A 353 -35.38 6.18 -4.69
N PRO A 354 -36.42 6.32 -3.83
CA PRO A 354 -36.83 5.25 -2.92
C PRO A 354 -37.33 3.99 -3.64
N GLU A 355 -37.72 4.10 -4.92
CA GLU A 355 -38.09 2.98 -5.78
C GLU A 355 -36.88 2.13 -6.20
N LEU A 356 -35.68 2.72 -6.23
CA LEU A 356 -34.45 1.97 -6.37
C LEU A 356 -34.23 1.22 -5.07
N LYS A 357 -34.38 -0.10 -5.12
CA LYS A 357 -34.19 -1.02 -4.01
C LYS A 357 -32.69 -1.13 -3.67
N VAL A 358 -32.05 -0.01 -3.34
CA VAL A 358 -30.64 0.05 -2.94
C VAL A 358 -30.51 -0.70 -1.63
N ARG A 359 -29.67 -1.73 -1.62
CA ARG A 359 -29.45 -2.62 -0.48
C ARG A 359 -28.15 -2.31 0.22
N GLY A 360 -27.08 -2.14 -0.56
CA GLY A 360 -25.77 -1.79 -0.03
C GLY A 360 -24.97 -0.88 -0.94
N ILE A 361 -24.09 -0.08 -0.34
CA ILE A 361 -23.02 0.65 -1.01
C ILE A 361 -21.70 0.05 -0.54
N PHE A 362 -20.86 -0.33 -1.49
CA PHE A 362 -19.56 -0.94 -1.23
C PHE A 362 -18.44 -0.03 -1.68
N THR A 363 -17.52 0.23 -0.77
CA THR A 363 -16.34 1.07 -0.99
C THR A 363 -15.06 0.40 -0.51
N GLY A 364 -13.92 1.04 -0.79
CA GLY A 364 -12.58 0.67 -0.34
C GLY A 364 -11.84 1.89 0.21
N HIS A 365 -10.59 2.08 -0.23
CA HIS A 365 -9.68 3.20 0.00
C HIS A 365 -9.12 3.30 1.42
N ASP A 366 -10.00 3.29 2.44
CA ASP A 366 -9.57 3.19 3.82
C ASP A 366 -9.26 1.73 4.15
N HIS A 367 -8.03 1.44 4.59
CA HIS A 367 -7.56 0.08 4.77
C HIS A 367 -8.03 -0.54 6.10
N LEU A 368 -9.34 -0.59 6.26
CA LEU A 368 -10.05 -1.25 7.35
C LEU A 368 -11.41 -1.74 6.87
N PHE A 369 -12.11 -2.46 7.74
CA PHE A 369 -13.55 -2.64 7.58
C PHE A 369 -14.29 -1.57 8.36
N ALA A 370 -15.33 -0.98 7.76
CA ALA A 370 -16.34 -0.20 8.48
C ALA A 370 -17.73 -0.47 7.91
N ALA A 371 -18.75 -0.48 8.77
CA ALA A 371 -20.15 -0.59 8.42
C ALA A 371 -20.96 0.56 9.01
N PHE A 372 -21.89 1.05 8.22
CA PHE A 372 -22.85 2.06 8.61
C PHE A 372 -24.23 1.69 8.07
N LYS A 373 -25.27 2.18 8.72
CA LYS A 373 -26.65 2.03 8.26
C LYS A 373 -27.42 3.32 8.39
N ARG A 374 -27.81 3.88 7.24
CA ARG A 374 -28.72 5.02 7.16
C ARG A 374 -30.02 4.56 6.51
N LYS A 375 -31.14 4.76 7.22
CA LYS A 375 -32.46 4.24 6.83
C LYS A 375 -32.38 2.72 6.58
N ASN A 376 -32.80 2.26 5.41
CA ASN A 376 -32.73 0.85 5.03
C ASN A 376 -31.57 0.56 4.06
N VAL A 377 -30.49 1.33 4.06
CA VAL A 377 -29.30 1.10 3.21
C VAL A 377 -28.07 0.91 4.07
N PHE A 378 -27.29 -0.14 3.76
CA PHE A 378 -25.98 -0.36 4.35
C PHE A 378 -24.88 0.32 3.53
N TYR A 379 -23.85 0.81 4.22
CA TYR A 379 -22.66 1.39 3.62
C TYR A 379 -21.46 0.68 4.22
N PHE A 380 -20.61 0.12 3.37
CA PHE A 380 -19.48 -0.70 3.79
C PHE A 380 -18.18 -0.17 3.20
N VAL A 381 -17.19 0.02 4.05
CA VAL A 381 -15.78 0.15 3.68
C VAL A 381 -15.17 -1.24 3.72
N ASN A 382 -14.63 -1.68 2.58
CA ASN A 382 -14.06 -3.02 2.35
C ASN A 382 -12.58 -2.93 1.98
N GLY A 383 -11.86 -1.87 2.38
CA GLY A 383 -10.46 -1.63 1.99
C GLY A 383 -9.44 -2.50 2.75
N ALA A 384 -9.91 -3.46 3.53
CA ALA A 384 -9.08 -4.41 4.24
C ALA A 384 -8.80 -5.71 3.44
N GLY A 385 -8.74 -5.64 2.10
CA GLY A 385 -8.59 -6.82 1.25
C GLY A 385 -7.16 -7.36 1.14
N GLY A 386 -6.15 -6.52 1.36
CA GLY A 386 -4.74 -6.96 1.34
C GLY A 386 -3.71 -5.85 1.62
N ALA A 387 -4.05 -4.60 1.33
CA ALA A 387 -3.25 -3.43 1.64
C ALA A 387 -2.98 -3.30 3.14
N ARG A 388 -1.90 -2.59 3.50
CA ARG A 388 -1.52 -2.40 4.90
C ARG A 388 -2.68 -1.76 5.68
N ILE A 389 -3.15 -2.46 6.72
CA ILE A 389 -4.20 -1.99 7.61
C ILE A 389 -3.86 -0.63 8.25
N ASP A 390 -4.83 0.28 8.25
CA ASP A 390 -4.76 1.59 8.88
C ASP A 390 -4.42 1.45 10.36
N GLN A 391 -3.43 2.19 10.86
CA GLN A 391 -3.02 2.12 12.26
C GLN A 391 -3.73 3.18 13.12
N MET A 392 -5.05 3.08 13.20
CA MET A 392 -5.88 4.07 13.90
C MET A 392 -5.65 4.11 15.43
N THR A 393 -4.89 3.18 16.01
CA THR A 393 -4.45 3.24 17.42
C THR A 393 -3.22 4.14 17.63
N ASN A 394 -2.53 4.54 16.56
CA ASN A 394 -1.27 5.26 16.64
C ASN A 394 -1.44 6.73 16.29
N LYS A 395 -1.19 7.61 17.26
CA LYS A 395 -1.28 9.07 17.10
C LYS A 395 -0.46 9.63 15.94
N THR A 396 0.66 9.01 15.62
CA THR A 396 1.52 9.44 14.50
C THR A 396 0.82 9.30 13.16
N TYR A 397 -0.04 8.29 13.00
CA TYR A 397 -0.75 8.00 11.74
C TYR A 397 -2.18 8.57 11.76
N ALA A 398 -2.91 8.34 12.86
CA ALA A 398 -4.30 8.73 12.96
C ALA A 398 -4.53 10.20 13.30
N LEU A 399 -3.51 10.93 13.76
CA LEU A 399 -3.62 12.31 14.26
C LEU A 399 -4.71 12.43 15.34
N ASP A 400 -5.79 13.17 15.06
CA ASP A 400 -6.93 13.34 15.97
C ASP A 400 -8.05 12.30 15.72
N ARG A 401 -7.82 11.32 14.83
CA ARG A 401 -8.76 10.23 14.50
C ARG A 401 -8.48 8.94 15.29
N ILE A 402 -7.65 9.01 16.33
CA ILE A 402 -7.24 7.83 17.09
C ILE A 402 -8.44 7.13 17.69
N TRP A 403 -8.49 5.81 17.53
CA TRP A 403 -9.34 4.97 18.35
C TRP A 403 -8.51 4.19 19.35
N PRO A 404 -9.01 4.01 20.57
CA PRO A 404 -8.25 3.31 21.61
C PRO A 404 -8.17 1.80 21.37
N LYS A 405 -8.87 1.26 20.36
CA LYS A 405 -9.07 -0.18 20.15
C LYS A 405 -8.99 -0.54 18.68
N GLU A 406 -8.70 -1.82 18.44
CA GLU A 406 -8.74 -2.47 17.11
C GLU A 406 -10.14 -2.56 16.52
N GLU A 407 -11.17 -2.33 17.34
CA GLU A 407 -12.57 -2.45 16.98
C GLU A 407 -13.35 -1.26 17.55
N LEU A 408 -14.28 -0.73 16.74
CA LEU A 408 -15.28 0.24 17.17
C LEU A 408 -16.67 -0.35 16.97
N HIS A 409 -17.60 -0.02 17.86
CA HIS A 409 -18.98 -0.49 17.80
C HIS A 409 -19.97 0.61 18.21
N GLY A 410 -21.16 0.53 17.61
CA GLY A 410 -22.30 1.39 17.86
C GLY A 410 -22.21 2.76 17.19
N PRO A 411 -23.32 3.52 17.20
CA PRO A 411 -23.31 4.91 16.79
C PRO A 411 -22.27 5.70 17.58
N LEU A 412 -21.50 6.50 16.86
CA LEU A 412 -20.45 7.31 17.46
C LEU A 412 -21.07 8.66 17.86
N THR A 413 -20.50 9.35 18.84
CA THR A 413 -21.12 10.59 19.35
C THR A 413 -20.57 11.85 18.70
N VAL A 414 -19.27 11.87 18.40
CA VAL A 414 -18.57 12.75 17.46
C VAL A 414 -17.19 12.11 17.31
N LEU A 415 -16.92 11.50 16.15
CA LEU A 415 -15.56 11.53 15.64
C LEU A 415 -15.42 12.87 14.91
N ASN A 416 -14.22 13.42 14.90
CA ASN A 416 -13.92 14.69 14.22
C ASN A 416 -14.57 14.81 12.82
N GLU A 417 -14.48 16.01 12.24
CA GLU A 417 -15.12 16.38 10.96
C GLU A 417 -14.87 15.44 9.76
N TYR A 418 -13.94 14.49 9.87
CA TYR A 418 -13.60 13.51 8.84
C TYR A 418 -14.51 12.26 8.85
N CYS A 419 -15.29 12.01 9.90
CA CYS A 419 -16.26 10.91 9.92
C CYS A 419 -17.68 11.44 9.67
N TYR A 420 -17.96 11.85 8.43
CA TYR A 420 -19.33 12.20 8.05
C TYR A 420 -20.23 10.97 8.20
N GLY A 421 -21.42 11.14 8.78
CA GLY A 421 -22.33 10.02 9.06
C GLY A 421 -21.91 9.14 10.24
N TYR A 422 -21.09 9.64 11.16
CA TYR A 422 -20.66 8.93 12.38
C TYR A 422 -21.83 8.40 13.22
N GLU A 423 -23.00 9.06 13.17
CA GLU A 423 -24.22 8.66 13.86
C GLU A 423 -24.86 7.39 13.26
N TYR A 424 -24.48 7.03 12.03
CA TYR A 424 -24.94 5.82 11.34
C TYR A 424 -24.00 4.64 11.50
N HIS A 425 -22.85 4.84 12.15
CA HIS A 425 -21.85 3.80 12.33
C HIS A 425 -22.40 2.60 13.11
N LEU A 426 -22.04 1.41 12.65
CA LEU A 426 -22.33 0.15 13.30
C LEU A 426 -21.05 -0.42 13.89
N ASP A 427 -20.07 -0.74 13.05
CA ASP A 427 -18.88 -1.43 13.47
C ASP A 427 -17.70 -1.15 12.54
N SER A 428 -16.48 -1.10 13.10
CA SER A 428 -15.23 -1.04 12.35
C SER A 428 -14.19 -1.99 12.93
N TRP A 429 -13.39 -2.62 12.04
CA TRP A 429 -12.31 -3.53 12.42
C TRP A 429 -11.01 -3.21 11.68
N MET A 430 -9.92 -3.10 12.42
CA MET A 430 -8.55 -3.05 11.89
C MET A 430 -8.01 -4.47 11.64
N LYS A 431 -8.71 -5.23 10.79
CA LYS A 431 -8.39 -6.60 10.41
C LYS A 431 -8.53 -6.76 8.91
N PHE A 432 -7.79 -7.70 8.32
CA PHE A 432 -8.04 -8.12 6.94
C PHE A 432 -9.40 -8.81 6.86
N THR A 433 -10.30 -8.30 6.01
CA THR A 433 -11.68 -8.79 5.95
C THR A 433 -12.20 -8.91 4.53
N ARG A 434 -13.25 -9.72 4.38
CA ARG A 434 -14.13 -9.72 3.21
C ARG A 434 -15.58 -9.62 3.66
N THR A 435 -16.42 -9.09 2.77
CA THR A 435 -17.87 -9.10 2.93
C THR A 435 -18.49 -10.17 2.05
N GLU A 436 -19.23 -11.08 2.64
CA GLU A 436 -20.04 -12.08 1.94
C GLU A 436 -21.49 -11.61 1.90
N VAL A 437 -22.07 -11.53 0.72
CA VAL A 437 -23.47 -11.11 0.55
C VAL A 437 -24.27 -12.30 0.10
N THR A 438 -25.25 -12.71 0.90
CA THR A 438 -26.16 -13.81 0.60
C THR A 438 -27.61 -13.36 0.59
N PHE A 439 -28.43 -14.14 -0.12
CA PHE A 439 -29.85 -13.84 -0.29
C PHE A 439 -30.71 -14.93 0.34
N ALA A 440 -31.68 -14.51 1.15
CA ALA A 440 -32.77 -15.35 1.62
C ALA A 440 -34.10 -14.76 1.16
N ALA A 441 -35.19 -15.53 1.27
CA ALA A 441 -36.49 -15.19 0.67
C ALA A 441 -37.02 -13.78 1.00
N ASN A 442 -36.65 -13.22 2.15
CA ASN A 442 -37.10 -11.89 2.61
C ASN A 442 -35.97 -11.04 3.21
N LYS A 443 -34.70 -11.41 3.02
CA LYS A 443 -33.58 -10.60 3.51
C LYS A 443 -32.31 -10.73 2.66
N VAL A 444 -31.53 -9.65 2.64
CA VAL A 444 -30.12 -9.66 2.24
C VAL A 444 -29.29 -9.80 3.52
N ILE A 445 -28.31 -10.69 3.51
CA ILE A 445 -27.45 -10.96 4.66
C ILE A 445 -26.01 -10.60 4.29
N TYR A 446 -25.39 -9.74 5.08
CA TYR A 446 -24.00 -9.33 4.94
C TYR A 446 -23.17 -9.98 6.06
N THR A 447 -22.27 -10.89 5.72
CA THR A 447 -21.40 -11.57 6.68
C THR A 447 -19.97 -11.08 6.51
N ILE A 448 -19.42 -10.50 7.56
CA ILE A 448 -18.05 -9.98 7.56
C ILE A 448 -17.15 -11.04 8.17
N ARG A 449 -16.14 -11.45 7.41
CA ARG A 449 -15.24 -12.53 7.80
C ARG A 449 -13.81 -12.05 7.80
N ASP A 450 -13.09 -12.39 8.86
CA ASP A 450 -11.65 -12.23 8.94
C ASP A 450 -10.97 -13.13 7.89
N LEU A 451 -10.15 -12.53 7.03
CA LEU A 451 -9.47 -13.24 5.95
C LEU A 451 -8.38 -14.19 6.45
N VAL A 452 -7.80 -13.93 7.62
CA VAL A 452 -6.75 -14.74 8.22
C VAL A 452 -7.36 -15.90 9.00
N THR A 453 -8.22 -15.60 9.97
CA THR A 453 -8.74 -16.61 10.91
C THR A 453 -9.98 -17.33 10.38
N LYS A 454 -10.60 -16.82 9.32
CA LYS A 454 -11.90 -17.28 8.80
C LYS A 454 -13.03 -17.14 9.81
N GLN A 455 -12.86 -16.40 10.91
CA GLN A 455 -13.95 -16.21 11.84
C GLN A 455 -14.96 -15.20 11.29
N VAL A 456 -16.25 -15.49 11.49
CA VAL A 456 -17.30 -14.47 11.29
C VAL A 456 -17.13 -13.43 12.38
N LEU A 457 -16.88 -12.19 11.99
CA LEU A 457 -16.78 -11.06 12.90
C LEU A 457 -18.17 -10.54 13.24
N VAL A 458 -19.01 -10.36 12.22
CA VAL A 458 -20.39 -9.87 12.38
C VAL A 458 -21.26 -10.31 11.20
N THR A 459 -22.57 -10.36 11.42
CA THR A 459 -23.57 -10.55 10.38
C THR A 459 -24.65 -9.48 10.49
N TYR A 460 -24.99 -8.85 9.37
CA TYR A 460 -26.10 -7.88 9.28
C TYR A 460 -27.23 -8.45 8.43
N ASP A 461 -28.43 -8.44 9.01
CA ASP A 461 -29.66 -8.80 8.30
C ASP A 461 -30.37 -7.52 7.82
N GLN A 462 -30.68 -7.47 6.52
CA GLN A 462 -31.50 -6.43 5.90
C GLN A 462 -32.82 -7.03 5.43
N VAL A 463 -33.90 -6.75 6.15
CA VAL A 463 -35.25 -7.18 5.76
C VAL A 463 -35.69 -6.39 4.52
N ILE A 464 -36.21 -7.11 3.52
CA ILE A 464 -36.57 -6.60 2.17
C ILE A 464 -37.97 -6.04 2.10
#